data_AF-A0A060Z9Y5-F1
#
_entry.id   AF-A0A060Z9Y5-F1
#
_cell.length_a   1.000
_cell.length_b   1.000
_cell.length_c   1.000
_cell.angle_alpha   90.00
_cell.angle_beta   90.00
_cell.angle_gamma   90.00
#
_symmetry.space_group_name_H-M   'P 1'
#
loop_
_entity.id
_entity.type
_entity.pdbx_description
1 polymer ?
#
loop_
_entity_poly.entity_id
_entity_poly.type
_entity_poly.pdbx_seq_one_letter_code
_entity_poly.pdbx_strand_id
1 'polypeptide(L)'
;MSMQDQVRFVKNVTEWGEMKPAFYHGHVSFLDFTKFGVKKKPVYINVIRDPIERLVSYYYFLRFGDDYRPGLRRRKQGDKKTFDECVSAGGSDCAPEKLWLQIPFFCGHYSECWYVPLLT
;
A
#
# COMPACT_ATOMS: atom_id res chain seq x y z
N MET A 1 4.85 -9.84 -2.29
CA MET A 1 6.22 -10.27 -1.92
C MET A 1 6.28 -11.80 -1.90
N SER A 2 7.24 -12.42 -2.58
CA SER A 2 7.36 -13.89 -2.61
C SER A 2 7.74 -14.45 -1.23
N MET A 3 7.55 -15.76 -1.00
CA MET A 3 8.00 -16.38 0.26
C MET A 3 9.52 -16.26 0.45
N GLN A 4 10.30 -16.37 -0.63
CA GLN A 4 11.76 -16.22 -0.57
C GLN A 4 12.17 -14.79 -0.15
N ASP A 5 11.48 -13.78 -0.66
CA ASP A 5 11.70 -12.39 -0.27
C ASP A 5 11.28 -12.13 1.17
N GLN A 6 10.19 -12.77 1.65
CA GLN A 6 9.77 -12.68 3.05
C GLN A 6 10.86 -13.22 3.98
N VAL A 7 11.42 -14.41 3.70
CA VAL A 7 12.52 -15.00 4.48
C VAL A 7 13.73 -14.07 4.49
N ARG A 8 14.12 -13.54 3.31
CA ARG A 8 15.25 -12.61 3.19
C ARG A 8 15.03 -11.33 4.00
N PHE A 9 13.84 -10.74 3.90
CA PHE A 9 13.51 -9.51 4.61
C PHE A 9 13.52 -9.71 6.12
N VAL A 10 12.92 -10.80 6.61
CA VAL A 10 12.92 -11.16 8.03
C VAL A 10 14.34 -11.35 8.55
N LYS A 11 15.18 -12.08 7.80
CA LYS A 11 16.60 -12.27 8.14
C LYS A 11 17.32 -10.93 8.26
N ASN A 12 17.18 -10.05 7.26
CA ASN A 12 17.84 -8.74 7.26
C ASN A 12 17.42 -7.89 8.46
N VAL A 13 16.11 -7.77 8.73
CA VAL A 13 15.60 -6.96 9.84
C VAL A 13 16.04 -7.51 11.21
N THR A 14 16.14 -8.84 11.33
CA THR A 14 16.44 -9.47 12.63
C THR A 14 17.92 -9.70 12.89
N GLU A 15 18.75 -9.87 11.87
CA GLU A 15 20.17 -10.24 12.04
C GLU A 15 21.14 -9.10 11.71
N TRP A 16 20.71 -8.05 10.99
CA TRP A 16 21.58 -6.92 10.68
C TRP A 16 21.78 -6.01 11.90
N GLY A 17 22.77 -6.36 12.73
CA GLY A 17 23.06 -5.68 13.99
C GLY A 17 23.43 -4.21 13.82
N GLU A 18 24.23 -3.88 12.82
CA GLU A 18 24.73 -2.52 12.55
C GLU A 18 23.63 -1.51 12.25
N MET A 19 22.46 -1.96 11.79
CA MET A 19 21.32 -1.08 11.53
C MET A 19 20.54 -0.73 12.80
N LYS A 20 20.78 -1.39 13.94
CA LYS A 20 19.91 -1.28 15.12
C LYS A 20 20.37 -0.18 16.08
N PRO A 21 19.43 0.64 16.62
CA PRO A 21 17.99 0.63 16.35
C PRO A 21 17.65 1.16 14.95
N ALA A 22 16.74 0.50 14.23
CA ALA A 22 16.36 0.84 12.86
C ALA A 22 14.88 1.22 12.75
N PHE A 23 14.60 2.07 11.77
CA PHE A 23 13.25 2.38 11.29
C PHE A 23 13.11 1.97 9.83
N TYR A 24 12.43 0.86 9.57
CA TYR A 24 12.13 0.39 8.21
C TYR A 24 10.75 0.88 7.80
N HIS A 25 10.65 1.49 6.62
CA HIS A 25 9.38 1.97 6.05
C HIS A 25 9.27 1.59 4.57
N GLY A 26 8.03 1.38 4.09
CA GLY A 26 7.78 1.05 2.70
C GLY A 26 6.36 0.57 2.45
N HIS A 27 5.97 0.50 1.18
CA HIS A 27 4.67 -0.02 0.74
C HIS A 27 4.67 -1.55 0.73
N VAL A 28 4.73 -2.15 1.92
CA VAL A 28 4.70 -3.59 2.12
C VAL A 28 3.56 -3.91 3.08
N SER A 29 2.70 -4.85 2.70
CA SER A 29 1.61 -5.32 3.58
C SER A 29 2.18 -5.99 4.82
N PHE A 30 1.36 -6.16 5.85
CA PHE A 30 1.77 -6.79 7.10
C PHE A 30 2.45 -8.14 6.85
N LEU A 31 3.64 -8.30 7.44
CA LEU A 31 4.40 -9.54 7.41
C LEU A 31 4.49 -10.08 8.83
N ASP A 32 3.99 -11.29 9.03
CA ASP A 32 4.02 -11.93 10.33
C ASP A 32 5.38 -12.58 10.59
N PHE A 33 6.24 -11.88 11.33
CA PHE A 33 7.56 -12.36 11.72
C PHE A 33 7.51 -13.62 12.60
N THR A 34 6.38 -13.91 13.27
CA THR A 34 6.27 -15.11 14.15
C THR A 34 6.43 -16.41 13.37
N LYS A 35 6.00 -16.42 12.10
CA LYS A 35 6.07 -17.59 11.22
C LYS A 35 7.48 -18.02 10.84
N PHE A 36 8.47 -17.17 11.12
CA PHE A 36 9.86 -17.38 10.73
C PHE A 36 10.77 -17.73 11.91
N GLY A 37 10.19 -18.02 13.10
CA GLY A 37 10.96 -18.49 14.26
C GLY A 37 11.94 -17.46 14.84
N VAL A 38 11.65 -16.16 14.69
CA VAL A 38 12.55 -15.10 15.15
C VAL A 38 12.53 -14.94 16.68
N LYS A 39 13.68 -14.63 17.28
CA LYS A 39 13.80 -14.40 18.73
C LYS A 39 13.11 -13.12 19.20
N LYS A 40 13.17 -12.05 18.39
CA LYS A 40 12.60 -10.73 18.71
C LYS A 40 11.82 -10.21 17.52
N LYS A 41 10.58 -9.80 17.77
CA LYS A 41 9.68 -9.22 16.76
C LYS A 41 9.95 -7.72 16.62
N PRO A 42 9.85 -7.15 15.40
CA PRO A 42 9.82 -5.70 15.24
C PRO A 42 8.53 -5.12 15.83
N VAL A 43 8.55 -3.82 16.13
CA VAL A 43 7.36 -3.07 16.50
C VAL A 43 6.74 -2.52 15.23
N TYR A 44 5.46 -2.80 15.01
CA TYR A 44 4.70 -2.26 13.88
C TYR A 44 3.91 -1.04 14.33
N ILE A 45 3.96 0.01 13.52
CA ILE A 45 3.08 1.18 13.59
C ILE A 45 2.65 1.54 12.16
N ASN A 46 1.49 2.19 12.01
CA ASN A 46 0.99 2.60 10.70
C ASN A 46 0.03 3.78 10.85
N VAL A 47 -0.25 4.48 9.75
CA VAL A 47 -1.22 5.58 9.66
C VAL A 47 -2.15 5.30 8.49
N ILE A 48 -3.45 5.31 8.76
CA ILE A 48 -4.50 5.12 7.74
C ILE A 48 -5.31 6.41 7.57
N ARG A 49 -6.06 6.49 6.49
CA ARG A 49 -6.93 7.61 6.16
C ARG A 49 -8.33 7.10 5.80
N ASP A 50 -9.33 7.99 5.82
CA ASP A 50 -10.62 7.70 5.22
C ASP A 50 -10.47 7.04 3.82
N PRO A 51 -11.15 5.91 3.55
CA PRO A 51 -10.97 5.17 2.30
C PRO A 51 -11.26 5.98 1.03
N ILE A 52 -12.29 6.83 1.07
CA ILE A 52 -12.73 7.63 -0.08
C ILE A 52 -11.73 8.77 -0.28
N GLU A 53 -11.41 9.54 0.76
CA GLU A 53 -10.45 10.63 0.64
C GLU A 53 -9.08 10.15 0.16
N ARG A 54 -8.62 8.98 0.64
CA ARG A 54 -7.37 8.36 0.18
C ARG A 54 -7.44 8.02 -1.30
N LEU A 55 -8.56 7.47 -1.79
CA LEU A 55 -8.76 7.14 -3.19
C LEU A 55 -8.79 8.41 -4.06
N VAL A 56 -9.53 9.44 -3.64
CA VAL A 56 -9.58 10.75 -4.32
C VAL A 56 -8.20 11.39 -4.38
N SER A 57 -7.45 11.37 -3.28
CA SER A 57 -6.08 11.85 -3.22
C SER A 57 -5.17 11.11 -4.21
N TYR A 58 -5.25 9.77 -4.26
CA TYR A 58 -4.49 8.95 -5.22
C TYR A 58 -4.90 9.21 -6.67
N TYR A 59 -6.19 9.39 -6.94
CA TYR A 59 -6.74 9.66 -8.26
C TYR A 59 -6.15 10.94 -8.87
N TYR A 60 -6.11 12.02 -8.08
CA TYR A 60 -5.54 13.29 -8.52
C TYR A 60 -4.02 13.31 -8.49
N PHE A 61 -3.39 12.60 -7.56
CA PHE A 61 -1.93 12.39 -7.58
C PHE A 61 -1.45 11.81 -8.92
N LEU A 62 -2.16 10.83 -9.50
CA LEU A 62 -1.77 10.27 -10.79
C LEU A 62 -1.90 11.24 -11.98
N ARG A 63 -2.71 12.30 -11.84
CA ARG A 63 -3.02 13.29 -12.88
C ARG A 63 -2.19 14.57 -12.77
N PHE A 64 -1.93 15.01 -11.54
CA PHE A 64 -1.32 16.31 -11.26
C PHE A 64 0.00 16.20 -10.50
N GLY A 65 0.32 15.03 -9.94
CA GLY A 65 1.54 14.83 -9.16
C GLY A 65 1.44 15.38 -7.75
N ASP A 66 2.59 15.79 -7.24
CA ASP A 66 2.85 16.26 -5.89
C ASP A 66 3.87 17.40 -5.97
N ASP A 67 3.97 18.16 -4.89
CA ASP A 67 4.92 19.25 -4.71
C ASP A 67 6.29 18.79 -4.17
N TYR A 68 6.40 17.56 -3.69
CA TYR A 68 7.67 16.99 -3.19
C TYR A 68 8.66 16.71 -4.34
N ARG A 69 8.18 16.18 -5.47
CA ARG A 69 9.00 15.87 -6.66
C ARG A 69 8.29 16.33 -7.95
N PRO A 70 8.13 17.65 -8.16
CA PRO A 70 7.26 18.20 -9.20
C PRO A 70 7.72 17.93 -10.64
N GLY A 71 9.02 17.65 -10.84
CA GLY A 71 9.56 17.33 -12.18
C GLY A 71 9.19 15.95 -12.71
N LEU A 72 8.56 15.08 -11.89
CA LEU A 72 8.20 13.74 -12.31
C LEU A 72 6.83 13.70 -12.97
N ARG A 73 6.81 13.27 -14.23
CA ARG A 73 5.56 12.99 -14.95
C ARG A 73 4.90 11.74 -14.37
N ARG A 74 3.65 11.90 -13.91
CA ARG A 74 2.84 10.79 -13.40
C ARG A 74 2.14 10.06 -14.53
N ARG A 75 1.79 8.79 -14.28
CA ARG A 75 1.30 7.86 -15.31
C ARG A 75 0.06 8.36 -16.06
N LYS A 76 -0.80 9.15 -15.41
CA LYS A 76 -2.05 9.68 -16.01
C LYS A 76 -2.02 11.20 -16.18
N GLN A 77 -0.83 11.80 -16.23
CA GLN A 77 -0.70 13.24 -16.39
C GLN A 77 -1.30 13.70 -17.73
N GLY A 78 -2.12 14.74 -17.67
CA GLY A 78 -2.85 15.28 -18.84
C GLY A 78 -4.30 14.81 -18.93
N ASP A 79 -4.70 13.78 -18.17
CA ASP A 79 -6.12 13.46 -17.98
C ASP A 79 -6.76 14.50 -17.06
N LYS A 80 -7.73 15.24 -17.61
CA LYS A 80 -8.44 16.34 -16.92
C LYS A 80 -9.76 15.90 -16.30
N LYS A 81 -10.18 14.64 -16.47
CA LYS A 81 -11.44 14.14 -15.93
C LYS A 81 -11.46 14.24 -14.42
N THR A 82 -12.51 14.84 -13.85
CA THR A 82 -12.67 14.93 -12.39
C THR A 82 -13.02 13.57 -11.79
N PHE A 83 -12.88 13.44 -10.47
CA PHE A 83 -13.25 12.21 -9.77
C PHE A 83 -14.76 11.92 -9.95
N ASP A 84 -15.61 12.93 -9.81
CA ASP A 84 -17.07 12.80 -9.95
C ASP A 84 -17.50 12.40 -11.37
N GLU A 85 -16.85 12.96 -12.39
CA GLU A 85 -17.04 12.55 -13.79
C GLU A 85 -16.58 11.11 -14.02
N CYS A 86 -15.48 10.70 -13.37
CA CYS A 86 -15.03 9.31 -13.41
C CYS A 86 -16.10 8.39 -12.81
N VAL A 87 -16.63 8.70 -11.63
CA VAL A 87 -17.63 7.87 -10.94
C VAL A 87 -18.90 7.78 -11.79
N SER A 88 -19.41 8.91 -12.27
CA SER A 88 -20.62 8.99 -13.09
C SER A 88 -20.48 8.19 -14.40
N ALA A 89 -19.27 8.09 -14.95
CA ALA A 89 -18.98 7.34 -16.16
C ALA A 89 -18.57 5.87 -15.90
N GLY A 90 -18.63 5.38 -14.66
CA GLY A 90 -18.18 4.01 -14.33
C GLY A 90 -16.69 3.78 -14.58
N GLY A 91 -15.85 4.78 -14.35
CA GLY A 91 -14.42 4.73 -14.64
C GLY A 91 -13.63 3.78 -13.73
N SER A 92 -12.62 3.12 -14.27
CA SER A 92 -11.86 2.08 -13.55
C SER A 92 -10.93 2.61 -12.44
N ASP A 93 -10.56 3.88 -12.46
CA ASP A 93 -9.69 4.48 -11.42
C ASP A 93 -10.45 4.87 -10.14
N CYS A 94 -11.77 5.04 -10.25
CA CYS A 94 -12.67 5.48 -9.18
C CYS A 94 -13.69 4.39 -8.82
N ALA A 95 -13.52 3.17 -9.35
CA ALA A 95 -14.40 2.05 -9.09
C ALA A 95 -14.30 1.58 -7.63
N PRO A 96 -15.38 1.04 -7.02
CA PRO A 96 -15.41 0.66 -5.61
C PRO A 96 -14.30 -0.31 -5.19
N GLU A 97 -13.84 -1.18 -6.10
CA GLU A 97 -12.75 -2.13 -5.85
C GLU A 97 -11.42 -1.41 -5.52
N LYS A 98 -11.26 -0.15 -5.93
CA LYS A 98 -10.07 0.67 -5.60
C LYS A 98 -10.05 1.16 -4.15
N LEU A 99 -11.17 1.04 -3.43
CA LEU A 99 -11.21 1.28 -1.98
C LEU A 99 -10.53 0.15 -1.20
N TRP A 100 -10.47 -1.07 -1.76
CA TRP A 100 -9.87 -2.24 -1.14
C TRP A 100 -8.33 -2.22 -1.20
N LEU A 101 -7.73 -1.38 -0.36
CA LEU A 101 -6.27 -1.27 -0.24
C LEU A 101 -5.80 -1.38 1.21
N GLN A 102 -6.41 -0.60 2.11
CA GLN A 102 -5.94 -0.52 3.49
C GLN A 102 -6.15 -1.85 4.22
N ILE A 103 -7.24 -2.56 3.95
CA ILE A 103 -7.51 -3.88 4.55
C ILE A 103 -6.43 -4.90 4.18
N PRO A 104 -6.09 -5.14 2.89
CA PRO A 104 -4.98 -6.03 2.52
C PRO A 104 -3.65 -5.66 3.18
N PHE A 105 -3.37 -4.35 3.36
CA PHE A 105 -2.13 -3.88 4.00
C PHE A 105 -2.01 -4.29 5.46
N PHE A 106 -3.12 -4.49 6.19
CA PHE A 106 -3.11 -5.00 7.56
C PHE A 106 -3.34 -6.51 7.64
N CYS A 107 -4.16 -7.07 6.74
CA CYS A 107 -4.41 -8.50 6.65
C CYS A 107 -3.13 -9.28 6.28
N GLY A 108 -2.31 -8.70 5.40
CA GLY A 108 -0.95 -9.17 5.12
C GLY A 108 -0.84 -10.01 3.85
N HIS A 109 0.00 -11.05 3.92
CA HIS A 109 0.46 -11.80 2.74
C HIS A 109 -0.34 -13.06 2.42
N TYR A 110 -1.52 -13.24 3.02
CA TYR A 110 -2.41 -14.35 2.70
C TYR A 110 -3.18 -14.07 1.42
N SER A 111 -3.47 -15.12 0.63
CA SER A 111 -4.25 -15.02 -0.61
C SER A 111 -5.59 -14.34 -0.40
N GLU A 112 -6.24 -14.68 0.71
CA GLU A 112 -7.58 -14.27 1.09
C GLU A 112 -7.70 -12.76 1.27
N CYS A 113 -6.61 -12.12 1.71
CA CYS A 113 -6.55 -10.67 1.93
C CYS A 113 -6.76 -9.84 0.67
N TRP A 114 -6.50 -10.43 -0.51
CA TRP A 114 -6.48 -9.73 -1.78
C TRP A 114 -7.71 -10.00 -2.64
N TYR A 115 -8.65 -10.81 -2.15
CA TYR A 115 -9.97 -10.87 -2.76
C TYR A 115 -10.77 -9.64 -2.38
N VAL A 116 -11.27 -8.93 -3.38
CA VAL A 116 -12.22 -7.84 -3.18
C VAL A 116 -13.57 -8.50 -2.91
N PRO A 117 -14.16 -8.37 -1.71
CA PRO A 117 -15.49 -8.89 -1.46
C PRO A 117 -16.47 -8.21 -2.42
N LEU A 118 -17.32 -9.00 -3.06
CA LEU A 118 -18.40 -8.46 -3.88
C LEU A 118 -19.26 -7.58 -2.97
N LEU A 119 -19.21 -6.27 -3.18
CA LEU A 119 -20.14 -5.32 -2.59
C LEU A 119 -21.46 -5.43 -3.38
N THR A 120 -22.16 -6.56 -3.21
CA THR A 120 -23.56 -6.73 -3.67
C THR A 120 -24.51 -6.11 -2.68
#